data_AF-A0A494J223-F1
#
_entry.id   AF-A0A494J223-F1
#
_cell.length_a   1.000
_cell.length_b   1.000
_cell.length_c   1.000
_cell.angle_alpha   90.00
_cell.angle_beta   90.00
_cell.angle_gamma   90.00
#
_symmetry.space_group_name_H-M   'P 1'
#
loop_
_entity.id
_entity.type
_entity.pdbx_description
1 polymer ?
#
loop_
_entity_poly.entity_id
_entity_poly.type
_entity_poly.pdbx_seq_one_letter_code
_entity_poly.pdbx_strand_id
1 'polypeptide(L)'
;MKKIRVQFLLFVYHHTQKLYRKYFKKKKRQWQFTEEQLLLFEKDSLGRKLGEFYQQYGFTMIPKMENHDVHHLITDCGTNFEDEIAMQYLLLGNGKLNAHLMAAIFLGTLFLPEYFKVYLHAYQKGKRMKAFFYWDFESLLWQNFEHLKDFIYQKQTPVFY
;
A
#
# COMPACT_ATOMS: atom_id res chain seq x y z
N MET A 1 21.05 3.59 17.29
CA MET A 1 19.71 4.08 17.71
C MET A 1 18.57 3.74 16.74
N LYS A 2 18.67 3.96 15.41
CA LYS A 2 17.58 3.61 14.44
C LYS A 2 16.93 2.24 14.67
N LYS A 3 17.73 1.17 14.78
CA LYS A 3 17.24 -0.22 14.95
C LYS A 3 16.24 -0.37 16.11
N ILE A 4 16.51 0.27 17.26
CA ILE A 4 15.63 0.24 18.44
C ILE A 4 14.33 0.98 18.16
N ARG A 5 14.38 2.15 17.51
CA ARG A 5 13.19 2.92 17.11
C ARG A 5 12.31 2.14 16.14
N VAL A 6 12.90 1.48 15.14
CA VAL A 6 12.19 0.59 14.20
C VAL A 6 11.58 -0.62 14.93
N GLN A 7 12.32 -1.27 15.83
CA GLN A 7 11.80 -2.38 16.64
C GLN A 7 10.61 -1.96 17.52
N PHE A 8 10.66 -0.77 18.12
CA PHE A 8 9.52 -0.21 18.86
C PHE A 8 8.30 0.05 17.96
N LEU A 9 8.50 0.63 16.78
CA LEU A 9 7.41 0.88 15.83
C LEU A 9 6.79 -0.41 15.29
N LEU A 10 7.60 -1.44 15.01
CA LEU A 10 7.13 -2.79 14.66
C LEU A 10 6.32 -3.42 15.81
N PHE A 11 6.78 -3.30 17.05
CA PHE A 11 6.04 -3.74 18.23
C PHE A 11 4.67 -3.05 18.30
N VAL A 12 4.60 -1.72 18.15
CA VAL A 12 3.34 -0.96 18.12
C VAL A 12 2.44 -1.43 16.96
N TYR A 13 3.00 -1.63 15.77
CA TYR A 13 2.26 -2.14 14.61
C TYR A 13 1.60 -3.49 14.88
N HIS A 14 2.36 -4.50 15.32
CA HIS A 14 1.82 -5.85 15.54
C HIS A 14 0.69 -5.89 16.60
N HIS A 15 0.76 -5.04 17.63
CA HIS A 15 -0.30 -4.94 18.64
C HIS A 15 -1.53 -4.20 18.11
N THR A 16 -1.34 -3.10 17.39
CA THR A 16 -2.45 -2.26 16.90
C THR A 16 -3.15 -2.84 15.67
N GLN A 17 -2.44 -3.52 14.77
CA GLN A 17 -2.99 -4.09 13.52
C GLN A 17 -4.15 -5.07 13.78
N LYS A 18 -3.99 -5.98 14.76
CA LYS A 18 -5.03 -6.96 15.14
C LYS A 18 -6.29 -6.27 15.65
N LEU A 19 -6.13 -5.24 16.49
CA LEU A 19 -7.24 -4.43 17.02
C LEU A 19 -7.90 -3.63 15.89
N TYR A 20 -7.13 -2.93 15.06
CA TYR A 20 -7.63 -2.16 13.93
C TYR A 20 -8.48 -3.03 12.98
N ARG A 21 -8.00 -4.23 12.63
CA ARG A 21 -8.77 -5.18 11.81
C ARG A 21 -10.08 -5.61 12.51
N LYS A 22 -10.02 -5.94 13.81
CA LYS A 22 -11.20 -6.37 14.61
C LYS A 22 -12.29 -5.29 14.69
N TYR A 23 -11.93 -4.01 14.82
CA TYR A 23 -12.90 -2.93 15.03
C TYR A 23 -13.28 -2.18 13.74
N PHE A 24 -12.32 -1.85 12.88
CA PHE A 24 -12.54 -0.96 11.72
C PHE A 24 -12.73 -1.69 10.38
N LYS A 25 -12.38 -2.99 10.29
CA LYS A 25 -12.51 -3.78 9.05
C LYS A 25 -13.68 -4.77 9.06
N LYS A 26 -14.57 -4.75 10.06
CA LYS A 26 -15.70 -5.70 10.18
C LYS A 26 -16.49 -5.85 8.88
N LYS A 27 -16.92 -4.72 8.29
CA LYS A 27 -17.73 -4.63 7.06
C LYS A 27 -16.94 -4.78 5.75
N LYS A 28 -15.60 -4.83 5.78
CA LYS A 28 -14.82 -5.07 4.55
C LYS A 28 -14.97 -6.54 4.14
N ARG A 29 -15.20 -6.73 2.84
CA ARG A 29 -15.04 -7.99 2.11
C ARG A 29 -13.57 -8.44 2.18
N GLN A 30 -13.35 -9.75 2.29
CA GLN A 30 -12.05 -10.36 1.99
C GLN A 30 -12.04 -10.78 0.52
N TRP A 31 -10.86 -10.91 -0.06
CA TRP A 31 -10.74 -11.36 -1.45
C TRP A 31 -11.13 -12.84 -1.61
N GLN A 32 -11.55 -13.23 -2.81
CA GLN A 32 -11.95 -14.61 -3.14
C GLN A 32 -10.80 -15.47 -3.68
N PHE A 33 -9.57 -14.93 -3.69
CA PHE A 33 -8.37 -15.58 -4.22
C PHE A 33 -7.36 -15.85 -3.10
N THR A 34 -6.65 -16.98 -3.17
CA THR A 34 -5.44 -17.26 -2.38
C THR A 34 -4.17 -16.83 -3.12
N GLU A 35 -3.05 -16.81 -2.41
CA GLU A 35 -1.71 -16.52 -2.93
C GLU A 35 -1.33 -17.46 -4.08
N GLU A 36 -1.64 -18.75 -3.97
CA GLU A 36 -1.40 -19.75 -5.02
C GLU A 36 -2.34 -19.55 -6.22
N GLN A 37 -3.56 -19.06 -5.98
CA GLN A 37 -4.51 -18.69 -7.04
C GLN A 37 -4.21 -17.33 -7.68
N LEU A 38 -3.34 -16.50 -7.10
CA LEU A 38 -2.80 -15.27 -7.69
C LEU A 38 -1.59 -15.55 -8.59
N LEU A 39 -0.89 -16.66 -8.36
CA LEU A 39 -0.27 -17.39 -9.47
C LEU A 39 -1.40 -17.96 -10.38
N LEU A 40 -1.10 -18.80 -11.36
CA LEU A 40 -2.05 -19.22 -12.43
C LEU A 40 -2.51 -18.08 -13.37
N PHE A 41 -2.86 -16.88 -12.90
CA PHE A 41 -3.19 -15.66 -13.68
C PHE A 41 -2.18 -15.37 -14.81
N GLU A 42 -2.58 -14.62 -15.84
CA GLU A 42 -1.72 -14.26 -16.98
C GLU A 42 -0.43 -13.52 -16.53
N LYS A 43 0.69 -13.79 -17.21
CA LYS A 43 2.04 -13.49 -16.69
C LYS A 43 2.30 -12.00 -16.40
N ASP A 44 1.65 -11.15 -17.18
CA ASP A 44 1.71 -9.69 -17.19
C ASP A 44 0.58 -9.03 -16.39
N SER A 45 -0.35 -9.81 -15.83
CA SER A 45 -1.49 -9.30 -15.07
C SER A 45 -1.12 -8.83 -13.65
N LEU A 46 -1.93 -7.93 -13.07
CA LEU A 46 -1.80 -7.49 -11.68
C LEU A 46 -1.86 -8.68 -10.70
N GLY A 47 -2.76 -9.64 -10.93
CA GLY A 47 -2.92 -10.82 -10.10
C GLY A 47 -1.63 -11.63 -10.02
N ARG A 48 -1.02 -11.91 -11.18
CA ARG A 48 0.29 -12.59 -11.23
C ARG A 48 1.36 -11.83 -10.48
N LYS A 49 1.49 -10.51 -10.70
CA LYS A 49 2.52 -9.69 -10.03
C LYS A 49 2.35 -9.68 -8.51
N LEU A 50 1.11 -9.75 -8.02
CA LEU A 50 0.81 -9.86 -6.60
C LEU A 50 1.15 -11.25 -6.03
N GLY A 51 0.84 -12.33 -6.75
CA GLY A 51 1.26 -13.69 -6.38
C GLY A 51 2.79 -13.84 -6.35
N GLU A 52 3.48 -13.29 -7.35
CA GLU A 52 4.95 -13.22 -7.41
C GLU A 52 5.54 -12.42 -6.23
N PHE A 53 4.91 -11.31 -5.84
CA PHE A 53 5.30 -10.52 -4.66
C PHE A 53 5.18 -11.31 -3.35
N TYR A 54 4.05 -11.99 -3.11
CA TYR A 54 3.90 -12.83 -1.91
C TYR A 54 4.95 -13.95 -1.87
N GLN A 55 5.20 -14.61 -3.01
CA GLN A 55 6.21 -15.66 -3.11
C GLN A 55 7.63 -15.12 -2.87
N GLN A 56 7.97 -13.95 -3.41
CA GLN A 56 9.30 -13.34 -3.28
C GLN A 56 9.62 -12.95 -1.82
N TYR A 57 8.64 -12.40 -1.09
CA TYR A 57 8.85 -11.89 0.27
C TYR A 57 8.46 -12.91 1.37
N GLY A 58 7.93 -14.08 1.01
CA GLY A 58 7.44 -15.07 1.98
C GLY A 58 6.25 -14.55 2.79
N PHE A 59 5.43 -13.70 2.18
CA PHE A 59 4.29 -13.05 2.82
C PHE A 59 3.00 -13.86 2.58
N THR A 60 2.04 -13.71 3.50
CA THR A 60 0.69 -14.25 3.35
C THR A 60 -0.34 -13.13 3.31
N MET A 61 -1.38 -13.32 2.50
CA MET A 61 -2.51 -12.42 2.38
C MET A 61 -3.17 -12.23 3.73
N ILE A 62 -3.35 -10.97 4.12
CA ILE A 62 -4.08 -10.63 5.35
C ILE A 62 -5.52 -10.31 4.96
N PRO A 63 -6.52 -11.15 5.32
CA PRO A 63 -7.90 -10.91 4.91
C PRO A 63 -8.39 -9.52 5.32
N LYS A 64 -9.07 -8.85 4.38
CA LYS A 64 -9.61 -7.47 4.47
C LYS A 64 -8.56 -6.35 4.44
N MET A 65 -7.30 -6.68 4.14
CA MET A 65 -6.17 -5.77 4.00
C MET A 65 -5.47 -5.89 2.64
N GLU A 66 -5.87 -6.81 1.76
CA GLU A 66 -5.23 -7.22 0.51
C GLU A 66 -4.92 -6.04 -0.45
N ASN A 67 -5.80 -5.03 -0.53
CA ASN A 67 -5.54 -3.81 -1.30
C ASN A 67 -4.26 -3.07 -0.83
N HIS A 68 -3.79 -3.29 0.41
CA HIS A 68 -2.53 -2.74 0.91
C HIS A 68 -1.35 -3.28 0.12
N ASP A 69 -1.33 -4.59 -0.14
CA ASP A 69 -0.20 -5.28 -0.75
C ASP A 69 -0.05 -4.87 -2.24
N VAL A 70 -1.19 -4.65 -2.93
CA VAL A 70 -1.23 -4.01 -4.26
C VAL A 70 -0.58 -2.62 -4.27
N HIS A 71 -0.67 -1.86 -3.18
CA HIS A 71 -0.04 -0.53 -3.16
C HIS A 71 1.49 -0.62 -3.23
N HIS A 72 2.16 -1.66 -2.73
CA HIS A 72 3.62 -1.80 -2.93
C HIS A 72 3.96 -1.83 -4.42
N LEU A 73 3.24 -2.66 -5.20
CA LEU A 73 3.42 -2.80 -6.64
C LEU A 73 3.17 -1.48 -7.41
N ILE A 74 2.08 -0.78 -7.07
CA ILE A 74 1.72 0.49 -7.73
C ILE A 74 2.68 1.61 -7.33
N THR A 75 3.12 1.66 -6.07
CA THR A 75 3.89 2.81 -5.54
C THR A 75 5.40 2.67 -5.64
N ASP A 76 5.91 1.47 -5.94
CA ASP A 76 7.33 1.08 -5.84
C ASP A 76 7.90 1.24 -4.42
N CYS A 77 7.06 1.30 -3.39
CA CYS A 77 7.49 1.29 -2.00
C CYS A 77 7.87 -0.14 -1.60
N GLY A 78 9.11 -0.32 -1.13
CA GLY A 78 9.59 -1.58 -0.59
C GLY A 78 8.88 -2.01 0.69
N THR A 79 9.38 -3.10 1.28
CA THR A 79 8.83 -3.75 2.48
C THR A 79 9.61 -3.41 3.76
N ASN A 80 10.55 -2.44 3.70
CA ASN A 80 11.21 -1.92 4.90
C ASN A 80 10.26 -1.01 5.69
N PHE A 81 10.51 -0.84 6.98
CA PHE A 81 9.63 -0.04 7.83
C PHE A 81 9.58 1.45 7.43
N GLU A 82 10.68 2.02 6.96
CA GLU A 82 10.68 3.35 6.36
C GLU A 82 9.85 3.44 5.06
N ASP A 83 9.84 2.38 4.25
CA ASP A 83 9.10 2.34 2.98
C ASP A 83 7.58 2.22 3.22
N GLU A 84 7.17 1.49 4.26
CA GLU A 84 5.79 1.46 4.76
C GLU A 84 5.27 2.85 5.13
N ILE A 85 6.07 3.64 5.83
CA ILE A 85 5.73 5.03 6.18
C ILE A 85 5.70 5.90 4.92
N ALA A 86 6.69 5.76 4.03
CA ALA A 86 6.71 6.49 2.76
C ALA A 86 5.45 6.18 1.93
N MET A 87 5.00 4.93 1.91
CA MET A 87 3.75 4.52 1.27
C MET A 87 2.53 5.15 1.93
N GLN A 88 2.46 5.25 3.27
CA GLN A 88 1.35 5.98 3.93
C GLN A 88 1.35 7.47 3.56
N TYR A 89 2.52 8.12 3.47
CA TYR A 89 2.66 9.49 2.99
C TYR A 89 2.21 9.66 1.54
N LEU A 90 2.58 8.73 0.65
CA LEU A 90 2.13 8.72 -0.74
C LEU A 90 0.61 8.58 -0.83
N LEU A 91 0.04 7.64 -0.08
CA LEU A 91 -1.40 7.43 -0.04
C LEU A 91 -2.15 8.65 0.53
N LEU A 92 -1.58 9.37 1.50
CA LEU A 92 -2.12 10.66 1.95
C LEU A 92 -2.12 11.69 0.81
N GLY A 93 -1.02 11.78 0.06
CA GLY A 93 -0.91 12.64 -1.12
C GLY A 93 -1.89 12.28 -2.23
N ASN A 94 -2.24 10.99 -2.33
CA ASN A 94 -3.23 10.48 -3.28
C ASN A 94 -4.69 10.71 -2.84
N GLY A 95 -4.93 11.18 -1.61
CA GLY A 95 -6.26 11.52 -1.07
C GLY A 95 -6.79 10.56 0.01
N LYS A 96 -6.04 9.53 0.41
CA LYS A 96 -6.45 8.58 1.45
C LYS A 96 -6.38 9.21 2.84
N LEU A 97 -7.51 9.38 3.51
CA LEU A 97 -7.58 9.89 4.88
C LEU A 97 -8.28 8.88 5.81
N ASN A 98 -7.57 8.37 6.82
CA ASN A 98 -8.13 7.52 7.88
C ASN A 98 -7.19 7.48 9.10
N ALA A 99 -7.73 7.13 10.27
CA ALA A 99 -7.00 7.15 11.54
C ALA A 99 -5.71 6.29 11.57
N HIS A 100 -5.70 5.11 10.92
CA HIS A 100 -4.53 4.23 10.90
C HIS A 100 -3.38 4.83 10.07
N LEU A 101 -3.70 5.39 8.90
CA LEU A 101 -2.73 6.13 8.07
C LEU A 101 -2.19 7.35 8.82
N MET A 102 -3.04 8.13 9.49
CA MET A 102 -2.59 9.31 10.25
C MET A 102 -1.69 8.93 11.42
N ALA A 103 -2.00 7.85 12.13
CA ALA A 103 -1.15 7.33 13.21
C ALA A 103 0.22 6.85 12.69
N ALA A 104 0.25 6.13 11.56
CA ALA A 104 1.50 5.67 10.94
C ALA A 104 2.38 6.85 10.48
N ILE A 105 1.78 7.88 9.87
CA ILE A 105 2.49 9.12 9.49
C ILE A 105 3.03 9.84 10.71
N PHE A 106 2.22 10.05 11.75
CA PHE A 106 2.64 10.73 12.98
C PHE A 106 3.81 10.00 13.67
N LEU A 107 3.66 8.70 13.91
CA LEU A 107 4.69 7.88 14.54
C LEU A 107 5.95 7.80 13.67
N GLY A 108 5.81 7.65 12.36
CA GLY A 108 6.92 7.63 11.42
C GLY A 108 7.71 8.95 11.41
N THR A 109 7.02 10.09 11.43
CA THR A 109 7.65 11.42 11.51
C THR A 109 8.44 11.57 12.81
N LEU A 110 7.82 11.20 13.93
CA LEU A 110 8.37 11.41 15.27
C LEU A 110 9.57 10.49 15.55
N PHE A 111 9.49 9.23 15.15
CA PHE A 111 10.51 8.22 15.46
C PHE A 111 11.53 7.99 14.34
N LEU A 112 11.28 8.42 13.10
CA LEU A 112 12.22 8.34 11.97
C LEU A 112 12.37 9.70 11.23
N PRO A 113 12.68 10.80 11.93
CA PRO A 113 12.80 12.13 11.32
C PRO A 113 13.88 12.21 10.25
N GLU A 114 14.91 11.34 10.28
CA GLU A 114 15.93 11.28 9.24
C GLU A 114 15.38 10.93 7.84
N TYR A 115 14.20 10.31 7.76
CA TYR A 115 13.53 9.97 6.49
C TYR A 115 12.52 11.03 6.02
N PHE A 116 12.34 12.15 6.74
CA PHE A 116 11.28 13.13 6.44
C PHE A 116 11.32 13.68 4.99
N LYS A 117 12.51 13.85 4.40
CA LYS A 117 12.64 14.24 2.98
C LYS A 117 12.08 13.18 2.03
N VAL A 118 12.33 11.90 2.30
CA VAL A 118 11.79 10.76 1.53
C VAL A 118 10.27 10.73 1.65
N TYR A 119 9.75 10.92 2.86
CA TYR A 119 8.31 10.97 3.13
C TYR A 119 7.61 12.13 2.39
N LEU A 120 8.22 13.31 2.38
CA LEU A 120 7.71 14.46 1.62
C LEU A 120 7.73 14.21 0.10
N HIS A 121 8.79 13.58 -0.42
CA HIS A 121 8.86 13.18 -1.83
C HIS A 121 7.77 12.14 -2.18
N ALA A 122 7.51 11.18 -1.30
CA ALA A 122 6.47 10.18 -1.48
C ALA A 122 5.07 10.82 -1.50
N TYR A 123 4.78 11.75 -0.59
CA TYR A 123 3.56 12.56 -0.59
C TYR A 123 3.39 13.36 -1.90
N GLN A 124 4.47 14.00 -2.38
CA GLN A 124 4.45 14.70 -3.67
C GLN A 124 4.27 13.76 -4.87
N LYS A 125 4.82 12.53 -4.83
CA LYS A 125 4.55 11.47 -5.84
C LYS A 125 3.06 11.14 -5.85
N GLY A 126 2.46 10.88 -4.68
CA GLY A 126 1.03 10.58 -4.53
C GLY A 126 0.10 11.66 -5.06
N LYS A 127 0.45 12.94 -4.86
CA LYS A 127 -0.28 14.11 -5.41
C LYS A 127 -0.22 14.26 -6.94
N ARG A 128 0.71 13.57 -7.62
CA ARG A 128 0.85 13.61 -9.09
C ARG A 128 0.15 12.45 -9.79
N MET A 129 -0.07 11.34 -9.09
CA MET A 129 -0.77 10.15 -9.56
C MET A 129 -2.29 10.38 -9.58
N LYS A 130 -3.04 9.63 -10.40
CA LYS A 130 -4.52 9.58 -10.30
C LYS A 130 -4.92 9.03 -8.94
N ALA A 131 -6.04 9.48 -8.40
CA ALA A 131 -6.57 8.97 -7.14
C ALA A 131 -6.97 7.50 -7.29
N PHE A 132 -6.20 6.59 -6.68
CA PHE A 132 -6.39 5.14 -6.72
C PHE A 132 -6.77 4.54 -5.35
N PHE A 133 -6.66 5.32 -4.27
CA PHE A 133 -6.87 4.85 -2.89
C PHE A 133 -8.24 4.21 -2.59
N TYR A 134 -9.23 4.44 -3.46
CA TYR A 134 -10.60 3.94 -3.34
C TYR A 134 -10.93 2.79 -4.32
N TRP A 135 -9.98 2.37 -5.16
CA TRP A 135 -10.24 1.38 -6.22
C TRP A 135 -10.45 -0.04 -5.67
N ASP A 136 -11.27 -0.83 -6.36
CA ASP A 136 -11.46 -2.25 -6.07
C ASP A 136 -10.45 -3.09 -6.87
N PHE A 137 -9.21 -3.16 -6.38
CA PHE A 137 -8.11 -3.85 -7.05
C PHE A 137 -8.36 -5.34 -7.32
N GLU A 138 -9.27 -6.00 -6.61
CA GLU A 138 -9.63 -7.40 -6.89
C GLU A 138 -10.33 -7.54 -8.25
N SER A 139 -11.14 -6.56 -8.64
CA SER A 139 -11.76 -6.51 -9.98
C SER A 139 -10.73 -6.27 -11.10
N LEU A 140 -9.52 -5.79 -10.74
CA LEU A 140 -8.46 -5.42 -11.66
C LEU A 140 -7.33 -6.47 -11.76
N LEU A 141 -7.43 -7.61 -11.06
CA LEU A 141 -6.38 -8.63 -11.04
C LEU A 141 -6.06 -9.19 -12.44
N TRP A 142 -7.06 -9.23 -13.33
CA TRP A 142 -6.93 -9.68 -14.72
C TRP A 142 -6.25 -8.66 -15.64
N GLN A 143 -6.11 -7.40 -15.22
CA GLN A 143 -5.59 -6.33 -16.08
C GLN A 143 -4.08 -6.41 -16.20
N ASN A 144 -3.54 -6.13 -17.39
CA ASN A 144 -2.12 -5.94 -17.61
C ASN A 144 -1.57 -4.89 -16.62
N PHE A 145 -0.56 -5.28 -15.86
CA PHE A 145 -0.03 -4.53 -14.73
C PHE A 145 0.66 -3.22 -15.16
N GLU A 146 1.47 -3.26 -16.22
CA GLU A 146 2.19 -2.07 -16.70
C GLU A 146 1.21 -1.03 -17.24
N HIS A 147 0.21 -1.43 -18.04
CA HIS A 147 -0.85 -0.54 -18.50
C HIS A 147 -1.65 0.08 -17.34
N LEU A 148 -1.99 -0.72 -16.32
CA LEU A 148 -2.69 -0.24 -15.13
C LEU A 148 -1.84 0.77 -14.35
N LYS A 149 -0.55 0.49 -14.20
CA LYS A 149 0.43 1.35 -13.52
C LYS A 149 0.61 2.65 -14.28
N ASP A 150 0.91 2.61 -15.57
CA ASP A 150 1.03 3.80 -16.42
C ASP A 150 -0.22 4.68 -16.36
N PHE A 151 -1.42 4.08 -16.43
CA PHE A 151 -2.67 4.82 -16.31
C PHE A 151 -2.83 5.53 -14.96
N ILE A 152 -2.31 4.96 -13.86
CA ILE A 152 -2.28 5.59 -12.52
C ILE A 152 -1.22 6.70 -12.44
N TYR A 153 -0.06 6.54 -13.09
CA TYR A 153 1.03 7.52 -13.06
C TYR A 153 0.77 8.76 -13.93
N GLN A 154 0.02 8.60 -15.02
CA GLN A 154 -0.45 9.72 -15.84
C GLN A 154 -1.34 10.64 -15.00
N LYS A 155 -0.96 11.91 -14.82
CA LYS A 155 -1.82 12.89 -14.17
C LYS A 155 -3.14 13.04 -14.94
N GLN A 156 -4.28 13.20 -14.26
CA GLN A 156 -5.52 13.61 -14.92
C GLN A 156 -5.28 14.94 -15.64
N THR A 157 -5.32 14.93 -16.97
CA THR A 157 -5.49 16.14 -17.76
C THR A 157 -6.90 16.67 -17.49
N PRO A 158 -7.07 17.94 -17.08
CA PRO A 158 -8.41 18.50 -16.96
C PRO A 158 -9.06 18.51 -18.34
N VAL A 159 -10.16 17.77 -18.48
CA VAL A 159 -11.04 17.87 -19.64
C VAL A 159 -11.86 19.13 -19.43
N PHE A 160 -11.48 20.21 -20.11
CA PHE A 160 -12.33 21.38 -20.25
C PHE A 160 -13.43 21.02 -21.26
N TYR A 161 -14.67 21.03 -20.78
CA TYR A 161 -15.90 21.00 -21.58
C TYR A 161 -16.36 22.44 -21.84
#